data_AF-A0A0L8I848-F1
#
_entry.id   AF-A0A0L8I848-F1
#
_cell.length_a   1.000
_cell.length_b   1.000
_cell.length_c   1.000
_cell.angle_alpha   90.00
_cell.angle_beta   90.00
_cell.angle_gamma   90.00
#
_symmetry.space_group_name_H-M   'P 1'
#
loop_
_entity.id
_entity.type
_entity.pdbx_description
1 polymer ?
#
loop_
_entity_poly.entity_id
_entity_poly.type
_entity_poly.pdbx_seq_one_letter_code
_entity_poly.pdbx_strand_id
1 'polypeptide(L)'
;HKHSWIQVFESVAGTSRNPYELYNSPLSGVWKASNNYSLSVFKSSLIENWASLHVQEVKFVLEQDNQIVVSMIFDGKQSNKMNWFCLNRLIKSSPWTDLKTNKPSIFSIIGEDSIYKRRFYINKEYGRCKKDVGWLLVRDDKKGMVCSFAASKFPIFLFSPVKTSTYLE
;
A
#
# COMPACT_ATOMS: atom_id res chain seq x y z
N HIS A 1 -22.54 17.59 -8.09
CA HIS A 1 -21.54 16.88 -8.90
C HIS A 1 -21.09 15.63 -8.14
N LYS A 2 -21.31 14.41 -8.67
CA LYS A 2 -20.71 13.20 -8.10
C LYS A 2 -19.23 13.21 -8.48
N HIS A 3 -18.34 13.36 -7.51
CA HIS A 3 -16.91 13.20 -7.75
C HIS A 3 -16.66 11.74 -8.13
N SER A 4 -16.26 11.48 -9.39
CA SER A 4 -15.81 10.17 -9.84
C SER A 4 -14.34 9.98 -9.44
N TRP A 5 -14.02 8.82 -8.85
CA TRP A 5 -12.63 8.45 -8.57
C TRP A 5 -11.89 8.11 -9.86
N ILE A 6 -10.64 8.55 -9.96
CA ILE A 6 -9.74 8.17 -11.06
C ILE A 6 -8.71 7.20 -10.48
N GLN A 7 -8.66 5.98 -11.01
CA GLN A 7 -7.61 5.02 -10.66
C GLN A 7 -6.29 5.48 -11.27
N VAL A 8 -5.24 5.53 -10.45
CA VAL A 8 -3.91 5.98 -10.88
C VAL A 8 -2.82 4.95 -10.68
N PHE A 9 -3.04 3.98 -9.79
CA PHE A 9 -2.11 2.88 -9.55
C PHE A 9 -2.87 1.66 -9.05
N GLU A 10 -2.46 0.49 -9.51
CA GLU A 10 -2.95 -0.80 -9.05
C GLU A 10 -1.80 -1.79 -9.11
N SER A 11 -1.60 -2.55 -8.04
CA SER A 11 -0.65 -3.65 -8.00
C SER A 11 -1.34 -4.88 -7.44
N VAL A 12 -1.00 -6.04 -7.98
CA VAL A 12 -1.65 -7.31 -7.65
C VAL A 12 -0.62 -8.30 -7.11
N ALA A 13 -1.04 -9.08 -6.11
CA ALA A 13 -0.20 -10.13 -5.53
C ALA A 13 0.20 -11.16 -6.59
N GLY A 14 1.44 -11.64 -6.52
CA GLY A 14 1.95 -12.64 -7.45
C GLY A 14 2.29 -12.18 -8.86
N THR A 15 2.28 -10.88 -9.14
CA THR A 15 2.70 -10.33 -10.44
C THR A 15 4.20 -10.38 -10.70
N SER A 16 5.00 -10.72 -9.68
CA SER A 16 6.46 -10.66 -9.70
C SER A 16 7.04 -9.25 -9.96
N ARG A 17 6.21 -8.20 -9.83
CA ARG A 17 6.59 -6.80 -10.02
C ARG A 17 6.68 -6.09 -8.68
N ASN A 18 7.70 -5.25 -8.49
CA ASN A 18 7.83 -4.47 -7.25
C ASN A 18 6.86 -3.26 -7.30
N PRO A 19 5.88 -3.16 -6.37
CA PRO A 19 4.91 -2.08 -6.37
C PRO A 19 5.55 -0.70 -6.14
N TYR A 20 6.52 -0.61 -5.22
CA TYR A 20 7.17 0.65 -4.86
C TYR A 20 8.09 1.16 -5.98
N GLU A 21 8.85 0.28 -6.62
CA GLU A 21 9.65 0.62 -7.80
C GLU A 21 8.75 1.15 -8.93
N LEU A 22 7.64 0.47 -9.24
CA LEU A 22 6.72 0.90 -10.30
C LEU A 22 6.01 2.20 -9.94
N TYR A 23 5.53 2.35 -8.70
CA TYR A 23 4.91 3.56 -8.22
C TYR A 23 5.85 4.79 -8.36
N ASN A 24 7.16 4.60 -8.19
CA ASN A 24 8.16 5.67 -8.32
C ASN A 24 8.79 5.81 -9.71
N SER A 25 8.67 4.80 -10.57
CA SER A 25 9.23 4.80 -11.93
C SER A 25 8.68 5.96 -12.77
N PRO A 26 9.46 6.61 -13.67
CA PRO A 26 8.88 7.58 -14.60
C PRO A 26 7.94 6.96 -15.63
N LEU A 27 7.89 5.63 -15.73
CA LEU A 27 7.06 4.92 -16.70
C LEU A 27 5.60 4.82 -16.23
N SER A 28 4.69 4.84 -17.21
CA SER A 28 3.26 4.60 -17.05
C SER A 28 2.79 3.54 -18.03
N GLY A 29 1.76 2.78 -17.68
CA GLY A 29 1.19 1.75 -18.53
C GLY A 29 0.59 0.60 -17.76
N VAL A 30 0.41 -0.51 -18.47
CA VAL A 30 -0.07 -1.79 -17.95
C VAL A 30 1.02 -2.83 -18.17
N TRP A 31 1.43 -3.53 -17.12
CA TRP A 31 2.42 -4.60 -17.18
C TRP A 31 1.78 -5.92 -16.77
N LYS A 32 1.77 -6.88 -17.68
CA LYS A 32 1.34 -8.25 -17.38
C LYS A 32 2.35 -8.97 -16.48
N ALA A 33 1.84 -9.85 -15.62
CA ALA A 33 2.69 -10.76 -14.86
C ALA A 33 3.32 -11.79 -15.80
N SER A 34 4.58 -12.15 -15.56
CA SER A 34 5.34 -13.08 -16.42
C SER A 34 4.83 -14.52 -16.34
N ASN A 35 4.23 -14.90 -15.22
CA ASN A 35 3.76 -16.25 -14.89
C ASN A 35 2.23 -16.40 -14.92
N ASN A 36 1.48 -15.31 -15.09
CA ASN A 36 0.03 -15.32 -15.20
C ASN A 36 -0.52 -14.07 -15.92
N TYR A 37 -0.80 -14.18 -17.22
CA TYR A 37 -1.26 -13.06 -18.04
C TYR A 37 -2.66 -12.51 -17.69
N SER A 38 -3.42 -13.19 -16.83
CA SER A 38 -4.66 -12.62 -16.28
C SER A 38 -4.38 -11.53 -15.24
N LEU A 39 -3.19 -11.50 -14.65
CA LEU A 39 -2.77 -10.47 -13.70
C LEU A 39 -2.02 -9.33 -14.40
N SER A 40 -2.30 -8.10 -13.99
CA SER A 40 -1.58 -6.91 -14.42
C SER A 40 -1.33 -5.95 -13.28
N VAL A 41 -0.29 -5.13 -13.45
CA VAL A 41 -0.06 -3.91 -12.67
C VAL A 41 -0.39 -2.74 -13.57
N PHE A 42 -1.03 -1.71 -13.04
CA PHE A 42 -1.36 -0.48 -13.76
C PHE A 42 -0.74 0.72 -13.06
N LYS A 43 -0.22 1.66 -13.86
CA LYS A 43 0.17 2.98 -13.41
C LYS A 43 -0.20 4.03 -14.45
N SER A 44 -0.91 5.06 -14.00
CA SER A 44 -1.21 6.25 -14.79
C SER A 44 -0.06 7.25 -14.75
N SER A 45 0.16 7.97 -15.85
CA SER A 45 1.09 9.11 -15.91
C SER A 45 0.66 10.28 -15.03
N LEU A 46 -0.61 10.30 -14.58
CA LEU A 46 -1.13 11.32 -13.67
C LEU A 46 -0.36 11.38 -12.34
N ILE A 47 0.16 10.25 -11.84
CA ILE A 47 0.97 10.23 -10.60
C ILE A 47 2.23 11.08 -10.71
N GLU A 48 2.83 11.16 -11.90
CA GLU A 48 4.03 11.97 -12.13
C GLU A 48 3.70 13.47 -12.19
N ASN A 49 2.46 13.81 -12.57
CA ASN A 49 1.96 15.18 -12.62
C ASN A 49 1.09 15.54 -11.40
N TRP A 50 1.33 14.91 -10.25
CA TRP A 50 0.50 15.03 -9.05
C TRP A 50 0.14 16.47 -8.67
N ALA A 51 1.12 17.38 -8.72
CA ALA A 51 0.93 18.79 -8.37
C ALA A 51 -0.10 19.49 -9.26
N SER A 52 -0.19 19.11 -10.54
CA SER A 52 -1.13 19.68 -11.50
C SER A 52 -2.55 19.14 -11.35
N LEU A 53 -2.74 18.01 -10.64
CA LEU A 53 -4.05 17.38 -10.48
C LEU A 53 -4.96 18.12 -9.49
N HIS A 54 -4.41 19.03 -8.66
CA HIS A 54 -5.16 19.69 -7.60
C HIS A 54 -5.96 18.69 -6.73
N VAL A 55 -5.30 17.58 -6.35
CA VAL A 55 -5.92 16.44 -5.67
C VAL A 55 -6.63 16.90 -4.39
N GLN A 56 -7.90 16.55 -4.26
CA GLN A 56 -8.70 16.86 -3.06
C GLN A 56 -8.66 15.72 -2.05
N GLU A 57 -8.89 14.50 -2.54
CA GLU A 57 -8.88 13.28 -1.73
C GLU A 57 -8.10 12.19 -2.46
N VAL A 58 -7.46 11.32 -1.68
CA VAL A 58 -6.84 10.09 -2.19
C VAL A 58 -7.50 8.90 -1.53
N LYS A 59 -7.94 7.93 -2.33
CA LYS A 59 -8.53 6.68 -1.85
C LYS A 59 -7.49 5.56 -1.98
N PHE A 60 -7.19 4.89 -0.87
CA PHE A 60 -6.45 3.63 -0.85
C PHE A 60 -7.44 2.49 -0.64
N VAL A 61 -7.33 1.45 -1.46
CA VAL A 61 -8.18 0.26 -1.39
C VAL A 61 -7.30 -0.98 -1.44
N LEU A 62 -7.62 -1.96 -0.60
CA LEU A 62 -7.15 -3.34 -0.75
C LEU A 62 -8.35 -4.23 -1.01
N GLU A 63 -8.25 -5.06 -2.04
CA GLU A 63 -9.28 -6.03 -2.41
C GLU A 63 -8.74 -7.44 -2.24
N GLN A 64 -9.57 -8.31 -1.69
CA GLN A 64 -9.33 -9.75 -1.58
C GLN A 64 -10.61 -10.47 -1.97
N ASP A 65 -10.51 -11.46 -2.87
CA ASP A 65 -11.65 -12.26 -3.34
C ASP A 65 -12.83 -11.40 -3.84
N ASN A 66 -12.53 -10.34 -4.60
CA ASN A 66 -13.48 -9.33 -5.11
C ASN A 66 -14.25 -8.55 -4.03
N GLN A 67 -13.74 -8.53 -2.79
CA GLN A 67 -14.29 -7.73 -1.70
C GLN A 67 -13.28 -6.68 -1.24
N ILE A 68 -13.76 -5.47 -0.97
CA ILE A 68 -12.95 -4.41 -0.36
C ILE A 68 -12.72 -4.75 1.12
N VAL A 69 -11.50 -5.13 1.47
CA VAL A 69 -11.10 -5.47 2.84
C VAL A 69 -10.44 -4.31 3.58
N VAL A 70 -9.84 -3.36 2.84
CA VAL A 70 -9.33 -2.10 3.39
C VAL A 70 -9.79 -0.97 2.49
N SER A 71 -10.33 0.10 3.09
CA SER A 71 -10.63 1.35 2.41
C SER A 71 -10.28 2.52 3.31
N MET A 72 -9.42 3.41 2.85
CA MET A 72 -9.02 4.63 3.55
C MET A 72 -9.07 5.82 2.61
N ILE A 73 -9.49 6.98 3.13
CA ILE A 73 -9.54 8.24 2.39
C ILE A 73 -8.68 9.27 3.09
N PHE A 74 -7.77 9.87 2.33
CA PHE A 74 -6.78 10.84 2.79
C PHE A 74 -7.02 12.22 2.19
N ASP A 75 -6.61 13.26 2.91
CA ASP A 75 -6.54 14.64 2.45
C ASP A 75 -5.41 14.78 1.44
N GLY A 76 -5.80 14.90 0.17
CA GLY A 76 -4.90 15.06 -0.96
C GLY A 76 -4.42 16.49 -1.15
N LYS A 77 -5.03 17.48 -0.48
CA LYS A 77 -4.66 18.89 -0.68
C LYS A 77 -3.23 19.10 -0.23
N GLN A 78 -2.45 19.80 -1.07
CA GLN A 78 -1.04 20.09 -0.81
C GLN A 78 -0.20 18.83 -0.49
N SER A 79 -0.64 17.66 -0.98
CA SER A 79 0.14 16.44 -0.93
C SER A 79 1.00 16.31 -2.19
N ASN A 80 1.95 15.39 -2.16
CA ASN A 80 2.66 14.89 -3.32
C ASN A 80 2.45 13.38 -3.42
N LYS A 81 2.93 12.77 -4.51
CA LYS A 81 2.79 11.33 -4.73
C LYS A 81 3.34 10.45 -3.60
N MET A 82 4.21 10.96 -2.72
CA MET A 82 4.85 10.17 -1.65
C MET A 82 4.29 10.42 -0.25
N ASN A 83 3.65 11.57 0.01
CA ASN A 83 3.30 11.99 1.37
C ASN A 83 1.79 11.97 1.70
N TRP A 84 0.94 11.64 0.73
CA TRP A 84 -0.52 11.58 0.94
C TRP A 84 -0.93 10.45 1.88
N PHE A 85 -0.18 9.34 1.89
CA PHE A 85 -0.43 8.17 2.74
C PHE A 85 0.24 8.36 4.10
N CYS A 86 -0.40 9.09 5.00
CA CYS A 86 0.08 9.28 6.37
C CYS A 86 -1.08 9.54 7.35
N LEU A 87 -0.82 9.34 8.64
CA LEU A 87 -1.86 9.43 9.68
C LEU A 87 -2.54 10.81 9.72
N ASN A 88 -1.76 11.89 9.61
CA ASN A 88 -2.28 13.27 9.72
C ASN A 88 -3.19 13.65 8.56
N ARG A 89 -3.13 12.92 7.43
CA ARG A 89 -3.99 13.15 6.28
C ARG A 89 -5.21 12.24 6.28
N LEU A 90 -5.34 11.28 7.20
CA LEU A 90 -6.48 10.35 7.19
C LEU A 90 -7.79 11.06 7.58
N ILE A 91 -8.65 11.33 6.58
CA ILE A 91 -9.93 12.06 6.75
C ILE A 91 -11.00 11.13 7.32
N LYS A 92 -11.23 9.98 6.69
CA LYS A 92 -12.32 9.05 7.07
C LYS A 92 -11.84 7.96 8.01
N SER A 93 -12.79 7.25 8.64
CA SER A 93 -12.50 6.09 9.47
C SER A 93 -11.70 5.05 8.68
N SER A 94 -10.60 4.57 9.28
CA SER A 94 -9.92 3.36 8.80
C SER A 94 -10.72 2.11 9.22
N PRO A 95 -10.48 0.94 8.62
CA PRO A 95 -11.09 -0.31 9.11
C PRO A 95 -10.66 -0.67 10.54
N TRP A 96 -9.61 -0.02 11.05
CA TRP A 96 -9.05 -0.25 12.37
C TRP A 96 -9.41 0.86 13.36
N THR A 97 -10.07 0.49 14.45
CA THR A 97 -10.57 1.42 15.48
C THR A 97 -9.46 1.93 16.40
N ASP A 98 -8.38 1.16 16.52
CA ASP A 98 -7.25 1.44 17.40
C ASP A 98 -6.09 2.18 16.69
N LEU A 99 -6.20 2.44 15.39
CA LEU A 99 -5.13 3.05 14.60
C LEU A 99 -4.78 4.46 15.09
N LYS A 100 -5.78 5.32 15.29
CA LYS A 100 -5.55 6.70 15.74
C LYS A 100 -5.09 6.78 17.20
N THR A 101 -5.54 5.85 18.05
CA THR A 101 -5.20 5.83 19.47
C THR A 101 -3.79 5.32 19.72
N ASN A 102 -3.34 4.32 18.96
CA ASN A 102 -2.00 3.72 19.14
C ASN A 102 -0.88 4.51 18.44
N LYS A 103 -1.20 5.41 17.49
CA LYS A 103 -0.23 6.29 16.80
C LYS A 103 0.96 5.50 16.19
N PRO A 104 0.80 4.97 14.95
CA PRO A 104 1.86 4.24 14.26
C PRO A 104 3.20 4.96 14.28
N SER A 105 4.29 4.23 14.54
CA SER A 105 5.64 4.79 14.42
C SER A 105 6.02 5.07 12.96
N ILE A 106 5.50 4.26 12.04
CA ILE A 106 5.63 4.34 10.60
C ILE A 106 4.22 4.26 10.00
N PHE A 107 3.86 5.31 9.26
CA PHE A 107 2.70 5.37 8.38
C PHE A 107 3.10 6.15 7.14
N SER A 108 3.65 5.44 6.14
CA SER A 108 4.16 6.07 4.92
C SER A 108 4.28 5.11 3.73
N ILE A 109 4.35 5.65 2.52
CA ILE A 109 4.59 4.88 1.29
C ILE A 109 5.99 4.27 1.29
N ILE A 110 7.01 5.06 1.65
CA ILE A 110 8.39 4.57 1.77
C ILE A 110 8.51 3.49 2.85
N GLY A 111 7.69 3.57 3.89
CA GLY A 111 7.68 2.64 5.02
C GLY A 111 9.06 2.52 5.65
N GLU A 112 9.56 1.29 5.73
CA GLU A 112 10.90 0.99 6.22
C GLU A 112 11.82 0.58 5.05
N ASP A 113 12.78 1.46 4.73
CA ASP A 113 13.73 1.26 3.64
C ASP A 113 14.99 0.47 4.04
N SER A 114 14.86 -0.48 4.95
CA SER A 114 15.95 -1.36 5.39
C SER A 114 16.07 -2.59 4.48
N ILE A 115 16.79 -3.63 4.95
CA ILE A 115 16.81 -4.94 4.29
C ILE A 115 15.42 -5.62 4.22
N TYR A 116 14.49 -5.24 5.11
CA TYR A 116 13.16 -5.84 5.19
C TYR A 116 12.17 -5.29 4.15
N LYS A 117 12.45 -4.10 3.58
CA LYS A 117 11.74 -3.55 2.41
C LYS A 117 10.21 -3.60 2.58
N ARG A 118 9.75 -2.84 3.58
CA ARG A 118 8.34 -2.74 3.99
C ARG A 118 7.77 -1.41 3.49
N ARG A 119 6.83 -1.45 2.55
CA ARG A 119 6.25 -0.28 1.85
C ARG A 119 4.78 -0.15 2.17
N PHE A 120 4.21 1.03 1.91
CA PHE A 120 2.82 1.35 2.27
C PHE A 120 2.50 0.81 3.67
N TYR A 121 3.37 1.16 4.61
CA TYR A 121 3.50 0.46 5.87
C TYR A 121 2.83 1.24 6.99
N ILE A 122 2.00 0.54 7.76
CA ILE A 122 1.34 1.06 8.96
C ILE A 122 1.64 0.09 10.11
N ASN A 123 2.64 0.43 10.92
CA ASN A 123 3.12 -0.43 12.00
C ASN A 123 2.63 0.04 13.37
N LYS A 124 2.37 -0.91 14.26
CA LYS A 124 2.22 -0.64 15.69
C LYS A 124 3.54 -0.89 16.42
N GLU A 125 4.08 -2.10 16.24
CA GLU A 125 5.31 -2.54 16.88
C GLU A 125 6.21 -3.20 15.86
N TYR A 126 7.49 -2.86 15.93
CA TYR A 126 8.49 -3.41 15.05
C TYR A 126 9.05 -4.72 15.63
N GLY A 127 8.47 -5.85 15.25
CA GLY A 127 8.90 -7.15 15.78
C GLY A 127 9.89 -7.92 14.91
N ARG A 128 10.04 -7.54 13.62
CA ARG A 128 10.80 -8.26 12.57
C ARG A 128 10.08 -9.52 12.10
N CYS A 129 9.84 -9.61 10.79
CA CYS A 129 9.17 -10.74 10.14
C CYS A 129 7.85 -11.10 10.85
N LYS A 130 7.69 -12.36 11.28
CA LYS A 130 6.45 -12.90 11.89
C LYS A 130 5.99 -12.15 13.15
N LYS A 131 6.87 -11.36 13.74
CA LYS A 131 6.56 -10.58 14.94
C LYS A 131 6.11 -9.16 14.61
N ASP A 132 6.06 -8.75 13.34
CA ASP A 132 5.54 -7.42 13.00
C ASP A 132 4.08 -7.30 13.43
N VAL A 133 3.79 -6.37 14.32
CA VAL A 133 2.43 -6.06 14.72
C VAL A 133 2.04 -4.75 14.06
N GLY A 134 0.93 -4.75 13.35
CA GLY A 134 0.47 -3.56 12.65
C GLY A 134 -0.85 -3.77 11.96
N TRP A 135 -1.08 -2.93 10.96
CA TRP A 135 -2.36 -2.85 10.27
C TRP A 135 -2.24 -3.14 8.78
N LEU A 136 -1.15 -2.70 8.14
CA LEU A 136 -0.94 -2.88 6.71
C LEU A 136 0.55 -2.90 6.40
N LEU A 137 0.96 -3.77 5.49
CA LEU A 137 2.31 -3.88 4.96
C LEU A 137 2.27 -4.39 3.51
N VAL A 138 2.95 -3.69 2.61
CA VAL A 138 3.29 -4.20 1.29
C VAL A 138 4.77 -4.56 1.28
N ARG A 139 5.10 -5.83 1.09
CA ARG A 139 6.50 -6.27 1.01
C ARG A 139 7.03 -6.15 -0.40
N ASP A 140 8.20 -5.51 -0.52
CA ASP A 140 8.88 -5.31 -1.79
C ASP A 140 10.28 -5.96 -1.87
N ASP A 141 10.63 -6.83 -0.90
CA ASP A 141 11.82 -7.70 -0.98
C ASP A 141 11.65 -8.86 -1.98
N LYS A 142 12.05 -8.62 -3.24
CA LYS A 142 11.96 -9.58 -4.37
C LYS A 142 12.43 -11.01 -4.10
N LYS A 143 13.26 -11.24 -3.08
CA LYS A 143 13.85 -12.56 -2.79
C LYS A 143 13.24 -13.29 -1.60
N GLY A 144 12.32 -12.67 -0.84
CA GLY A 144 11.81 -13.25 0.41
C GLY A 144 12.91 -13.66 1.40
N MET A 145 14.14 -13.16 1.19
CA MET A 145 15.36 -13.70 1.78
C MET A 145 15.46 -13.36 3.26
N VAL A 146 14.85 -12.25 3.67
CA VAL A 146 14.97 -11.76 5.03
C VAL A 146 13.87 -12.35 5.92
N CYS A 147 12.66 -12.49 5.38
CA CYS A 147 11.57 -13.14 6.08
C CYS A 147 10.97 -14.27 5.23
N SER A 148 11.38 -15.49 5.57
CA SER A 148 10.86 -16.76 5.06
C SER A 148 9.50 -17.08 5.71
N PHE A 149 8.50 -16.30 5.31
CA PHE A 149 7.12 -16.77 5.38
C PHE A 149 6.94 -17.83 4.28
N ALA A 150 5.98 -18.75 4.43
CA ALA A 150 5.72 -19.79 3.41
C ALA A 150 5.62 -19.15 2.01
N ALA A 151 5.95 -19.91 0.96
CA ALA A 151 6.11 -19.45 -0.43
C ALA A 151 4.95 -18.57 -0.95
N SER A 152 4.98 -17.28 -0.60
CA SER A 152 3.94 -16.31 -0.94
C SER A 152 4.29 -15.64 -2.26
N LYS A 153 3.26 -15.47 -3.11
CA LYS A 153 3.43 -14.91 -4.45
C LYS A 153 3.77 -13.42 -4.36
N PHE A 154 4.99 -13.03 -4.71
CA PHE A 154 5.45 -11.63 -4.70
C PHE A 154 4.73 -10.75 -5.73
N PRO A 155 4.36 -9.49 -5.42
CA PRO A 155 4.47 -8.83 -4.10
C PRO A 155 3.42 -9.33 -3.11
N ILE A 156 3.71 -9.18 -1.81
CA ILE A 156 2.83 -9.64 -0.73
C ILE A 156 2.17 -8.44 -0.08
N PHE A 157 0.85 -8.53 0.12
CA PHE A 157 0.04 -7.55 0.82
C PHE A 157 -0.46 -8.20 2.11
N LEU A 158 0.01 -7.72 3.26
CA LEU A 158 -0.41 -8.18 4.57
C LEU A 158 -1.22 -7.08 5.23
N PHE A 159 -2.29 -7.45 5.91
CA PHE A 159 -3.14 -6.52 6.62
C PHE A 159 -3.78 -7.19 7.83
N SER A 160 -4.24 -6.39 8.79
CA SER A 160 -5.03 -6.92 9.90
C SER A 160 -6.47 -7.15 9.45
N PRO A 161 -6.98 -8.41 9.49
CA PRO A 161 -8.37 -8.71 9.09
C PRO A 161 -9.38 -8.40 10.21
N VAL A 162 -8.91 -8.00 11.40
CA VAL A 162 -9.75 -7.59 12.53
C VAL A 162 -9.76 -6.07 12.67
N LYS A 163 -10.61 -5.53 13.54
CA LYS A 163 -10.74 -4.08 13.76
C LYS A 163 -9.55 -3.43 14.50
N THR A 164 -8.50 -4.17 14.82
CA THR A 164 -7.34 -3.69 15.59
C THR A 164 -6.02 -4.13 14.94
N SER A 165 -4.87 -3.70 15.45
CA SER A 165 -3.58 -4.24 15.00
C SER A 165 -3.46 -5.74 15.27
N THR A 166 -2.76 -6.49 14.41
CA THR A 166 -2.44 -7.91 14.60
C THR A 166 -1.03 -8.22 14.09
N TYR A 167 -0.57 -9.46 14.30
CA TYR A 167 0.62 -9.98 13.62
C TYR A 167 0.39 -10.04 12.11
N LEU A 168 1.27 -9.41 11.34
CA LEU A 168 1.23 -9.42 9.89
C LEU A 168 2.02 -10.63 9.39
N GLU A 169 1.33 -11.72 9.12
CA GLU A 169 1.90 -13.00 8.62
C GLU A 169 1.46 -13.34 7.19
#